data_AF-A0A3M6K3I3-F1
#
_entry.id   AF-A0A3M6K3I3-F1
#
_cell.length_a   1.000
_cell.length_b   1.000
_cell.length_c   1.000
_cell.angle_alpha   90.00
_cell.angle_beta   90.00
_cell.angle_gamma   90.00
#
_symmetry.space_group_name_H-M   'P 1'
#
loop_
_entity.id
_entity.type
_entity.pdbx_description
1 polymer ?
#
loop_
_entity_poly.entity_id
_entity_poly.type
_entity_poly.pdbx_seq_one_letter_code
_entity_poly.pdbx_strand_id
1 'polypeptide(L)'
;MNLFWGIGITSGLLLLVWFVGYVIPNDFSDELISNASYNVGTMRIADDPMSPLEDPIPIRFVWTKYIENSDGYTFDVSTNYRYSDILTGEVLWEMSFDESFTSGSKEYVDKDGHFMFPPNLQQKSYSVYDVGGSILENDFVKEHEMDGLTVYEFFGETVLDVTDLYPDYGVPVFEEYGARTFVEQKTGVEIKFEESFRDYVILDEKKIILLEADTSTTEKASQITINLVKEYLNYEFESYILIPGIIISSAAAFSISIHLRNSFSSNIQSWVILLPSIIIVIFAASVIVDEPETITIGLSDWPGYYTLFVAEDKGFFKENGVDVELVYLPDYDDSISKFKSHYVDGVMIVTSDILGHRDEGIFSEVVWVSNISLEGDAVLVKDEASVEKLKSANCSETNFQTCEYVVGVVSIDSFSHLLILDYLSSINVNPNDVLIKTVVNTETTSALESGDILLGHTWEPYVKESTDLNHQIVFTPAMSDYSIVDGLIFESDFMINNSHDVRKIVKSLNQALDFVDENPQEAFEIMSKYSKVPADDLRIFYESIKIPTSREQMESLEASENSLAIAHLLYDEQFYFERTHDYTKLIQFVNYNFGALK
;
A
#
# COMPACT_ATOMS: atom_id res chain seq x y z
N MET A 1 46.51 -37.18 -12.11
CA MET A 1 46.39 -35.83 -12.70
C MET A 1 45.02 -35.58 -13.30
N ASN A 2 44.47 -36.47 -14.16
CA ASN A 2 43.09 -36.34 -14.67
C ASN A 2 41.98 -36.52 -13.61
N LEU A 3 42.27 -37.22 -12.50
CA LEU A 3 41.30 -37.42 -11.41
C LEU A 3 40.98 -36.14 -10.61
N PHE A 4 41.97 -35.24 -10.44
CA PHE A 4 41.80 -34.00 -9.67
C PHE A 4 41.05 -32.92 -10.47
N TRP A 5 41.17 -32.94 -11.81
CA TRP A 5 40.35 -32.11 -12.71
C TRP A 5 38.86 -32.47 -12.61
N GLY A 6 38.56 -33.77 -12.53
CA GLY A 6 37.19 -34.23 -12.33
C GLY A 6 36.61 -33.71 -11.02
N ILE A 7 37.33 -33.88 -9.91
CA ILE A 7 36.83 -33.54 -8.57
C ILE A 7 36.57 -32.05 -8.41
N GLY A 8 37.52 -31.17 -8.76
CA GLY A 8 37.38 -29.71 -8.59
C GLY A 8 36.24 -29.10 -9.42
N ILE A 9 36.06 -29.57 -10.65
CA ILE A 9 34.96 -29.14 -11.54
C ILE A 9 33.63 -29.67 -11.00
N THR A 10 33.56 -30.93 -10.55
CA THR A 10 32.33 -31.49 -9.99
C THR A 10 31.91 -30.86 -8.67
N SER A 11 32.85 -30.50 -7.78
CA SER A 11 32.52 -29.82 -6.52
C SER A 11 32.09 -28.37 -6.73
N GLY A 12 32.64 -27.67 -7.73
CA GLY A 12 32.18 -26.34 -8.13
C GLY A 12 30.77 -26.37 -8.72
N LEU A 13 30.48 -27.35 -9.58
CA LEU A 13 29.13 -27.60 -10.13
C LEU A 13 28.11 -27.97 -9.06
N LEU A 14 28.49 -28.80 -8.08
CA LEU A 14 27.61 -29.18 -6.96
C LEU A 14 27.31 -28.01 -6.02
N LEU A 15 28.29 -27.14 -5.74
CA LEU A 15 28.06 -25.90 -4.98
C LEU A 15 27.19 -24.92 -5.76
N LEU A 16 27.32 -24.87 -7.08
CA LEU A 16 26.49 -24.02 -7.95
C LEU A 16 25.04 -24.52 -8.00
N VAL A 17 24.82 -25.83 -8.11
CA VAL A 17 23.47 -26.44 -8.00
C VAL A 17 22.88 -26.23 -6.60
N TRP A 18 23.70 -26.31 -5.55
CA TRP A 18 23.25 -26.06 -4.17
C TRP A 18 22.94 -24.58 -3.91
N PHE A 19 23.72 -23.65 -4.45
CA PHE A 19 23.51 -22.21 -4.31
C PHE A 19 22.29 -21.74 -5.11
N VAL A 20 22.15 -22.18 -6.37
CA VAL A 20 21.00 -21.87 -7.22
C VAL A 20 19.70 -22.47 -6.66
N GLY A 21 19.76 -23.63 -6.00
CA GLY A 21 18.58 -24.28 -5.42
C GLY A 21 18.18 -23.85 -4.00
N TYR A 22 18.97 -23.01 -3.32
CA TYR A 22 18.73 -22.67 -1.89
C TYR A 22 18.68 -21.17 -1.60
N VAL A 23 19.19 -20.29 -2.48
CA VAL A 23 19.40 -18.87 -2.16
C VAL A 23 18.50 -17.91 -2.95
N ILE A 24 17.77 -18.39 -3.96
CA ILE A 24 16.88 -17.53 -4.77
C ILE A 24 15.44 -17.73 -4.26
N PRO A 25 14.83 -16.74 -3.59
CA PRO A 25 13.43 -16.82 -3.19
C PRO A 25 12.55 -16.83 -4.44
N ASN A 26 11.52 -17.69 -4.45
CA ASN A 26 10.47 -17.68 -5.46
C ASN A 26 9.54 -16.46 -5.33
N ASP A 27 9.61 -15.72 -4.22
CA ASP A 27 8.64 -14.70 -3.81
C ASP A 27 8.43 -13.57 -4.83
N PHE A 28 9.44 -13.23 -5.65
CA PHE A 28 9.33 -12.15 -6.63
C PHE A 28 8.36 -12.48 -7.78
N SER A 29 8.16 -13.78 -8.10
CA SER A 29 7.16 -14.17 -9.10
C SER A 29 5.74 -13.97 -8.60
N ASP A 30 5.55 -14.02 -7.28
CA ASP A 30 4.25 -13.94 -6.63
C ASP A 30 3.81 -12.47 -6.53
N GLU A 31 4.74 -11.54 -6.35
CA GLU A 31 4.48 -10.09 -6.39
C GLU A 31 4.08 -9.59 -7.78
N LEU A 32 4.66 -10.14 -8.85
CA LEU A 32 4.28 -9.78 -10.22
C LEU A 32 2.87 -10.27 -10.59
N ILE A 33 2.36 -11.26 -9.85
CA ILE A 33 1.00 -11.80 -10.00
C ILE A 33 0.02 -11.06 -9.09
N SER A 34 0.43 -10.79 -7.84
CA SER A 34 -0.38 -10.13 -6.82
C SER A 34 -0.24 -8.61 -6.95
N ASN A 35 -0.95 -8.04 -7.92
CA ASN A 35 -0.88 -6.63 -8.27
C ASN A 35 -2.26 -5.98 -8.42
N ALA A 36 -2.24 -4.65 -8.46
CA ALA A 36 -3.40 -3.83 -8.75
C ALA A 36 -3.06 -2.86 -9.89
N SER A 37 -4.06 -2.53 -10.70
CA SER A 37 -3.93 -1.48 -11.72
C SER A 37 -5.08 -0.48 -11.61
N TYR A 38 -4.74 0.77 -11.86
CA TYR A 38 -5.66 1.90 -11.83
C TYR A 38 -5.79 2.47 -13.23
N ASN A 39 -7.02 2.43 -13.74
CA ASN A 39 -7.38 2.87 -15.07
C ASN A 39 -8.44 3.97 -14.95
N VAL A 40 -8.39 4.92 -15.88
CA VAL A 40 -9.37 6.01 -15.99
C VAL A 40 -9.86 6.12 -17.42
N GLY A 41 -11.08 6.60 -17.59
CA GLY A 41 -11.62 6.90 -18.90
C GLY A 41 -13.05 7.39 -18.84
N THR A 42 -13.84 7.08 -19.86
CA THR A 42 -15.22 7.57 -19.96
C THR A 42 -16.22 6.46 -20.22
N MET A 43 -17.41 6.58 -19.65
CA MET A 43 -18.57 5.74 -19.93
C MET A 43 -19.72 6.59 -20.41
N ARG A 44 -20.51 6.06 -21.34
CA ARG A 44 -21.80 6.60 -21.76
C ARG A 44 -22.79 5.46 -21.75
N ILE A 45 -23.94 5.67 -21.12
CA ILE A 45 -25.01 4.68 -21.06
C ILE A 45 -26.30 5.30 -21.60
N ALA A 46 -27.20 4.47 -22.13
CA ALA A 46 -28.55 4.85 -22.51
C ALA A 46 -29.56 4.29 -21.49
N ASP A 47 -30.53 5.11 -21.09
CA ASP A 47 -31.63 4.71 -20.19
C ASP A 47 -32.43 3.50 -20.70
N ASP A 48 -32.61 3.41 -22.01
CA ASP A 48 -33.33 2.33 -22.69
C ASP A 48 -32.85 2.20 -24.15
N PRO A 49 -33.14 1.08 -24.85
CA PRO A 49 -32.69 0.84 -26.23
C PRO A 49 -33.06 1.91 -27.26
N MET A 50 -34.04 2.77 -26.98
CA MET A 50 -34.52 3.81 -27.89
C MET A 50 -34.06 5.20 -27.46
N SER A 51 -33.44 5.34 -26.29
CA SER A 51 -32.91 6.59 -25.77
C SER A 51 -31.50 6.87 -26.32
N PRO A 52 -31.13 8.16 -26.50
CA PRO A 52 -29.75 8.50 -26.86
C PRO A 52 -28.80 8.19 -25.71
N LEU A 53 -27.52 7.94 -26.02
CA LEU A 53 -26.47 7.88 -25.01
C LEU A 53 -26.40 9.19 -24.24
N GLU A 54 -26.32 9.08 -22.92
CA GLU A 54 -26.15 10.20 -22.02
C GLU A 54 -24.80 10.92 -22.21
N ASP A 55 -24.63 11.99 -21.44
CA ASP A 55 -23.37 12.71 -21.35
C ASP A 55 -22.28 11.79 -20.76
N PRO A 56 -21.00 11.93 -21.18
CA PRO A 56 -19.92 11.10 -20.68
C PRO A 56 -19.73 11.23 -19.17
N ILE A 57 -19.73 10.09 -18.50
CA ILE A 57 -19.39 9.92 -17.10
C ILE A 57 -17.89 9.60 -17.05
N PRO A 58 -17.07 10.36 -16.30
CA PRO A 58 -15.69 9.96 -16.04
C PRO A 58 -15.69 8.74 -15.13
N ILE A 59 -15.08 7.66 -15.57
CA ILE A 59 -15.05 6.39 -14.84
C ILE A 59 -13.63 6.04 -14.43
N ARG A 60 -13.55 5.37 -13.29
CA ARG A 60 -12.37 4.67 -12.81
C ARG A 60 -12.62 3.19 -12.91
N PHE A 61 -11.63 2.47 -13.40
CA PHE A 61 -11.59 1.01 -13.39
C PHE A 61 -10.37 0.56 -12.59
N VAL A 62 -10.62 -0.10 -11.46
CA VAL A 62 -9.60 -0.75 -10.66
C VAL A 62 -9.77 -2.24 -10.81
N TRP A 63 -8.66 -2.92 -11.06
CA TRP A 63 -8.62 -4.36 -10.90
C TRP A 63 -7.51 -4.76 -9.95
N THR A 64 -7.79 -5.76 -9.11
CA THR A 64 -6.83 -6.32 -8.15
C THR A 64 -6.76 -7.83 -8.29
N LYS A 65 -5.55 -8.35 -8.13
CA LYS A 65 -5.24 -9.78 -8.20
C LYS A 65 -4.48 -10.16 -6.94
N TYR A 66 -4.86 -11.26 -6.31
CA TYR A 66 -4.12 -11.81 -5.19
C TYR A 66 -4.11 -13.33 -5.22
N ILE A 67 -2.97 -13.90 -4.87
CA ILE A 67 -2.82 -15.34 -4.74
C ILE A 67 -3.52 -15.78 -3.45
N GLU A 68 -4.57 -16.58 -3.58
CA GLU A 68 -5.24 -17.21 -2.44
C GLU A 68 -4.44 -18.40 -1.91
N ASN A 69 -3.86 -19.17 -2.83
CA ASN A 69 -3.13 -20.38 -2.52
C ASN A 69 -2.06 -20.68 -3.57
N SER A 70 -0.96 -21.28 -3.13
CA SER A 70 0.11 -21.76 -3.99
C SER A 70 0.64 -23.09 -3.46
N ASP A 71 0.67 -24.10 -4.32
CA ASP A 71 1.34 -25.37 -4.04
C ASP A 71 2.74 -25.47 -4.71
N GLY A 72 3.21 -24.35 -5.28
CA GLY A 72 4.46 -24.22 -6.04
C GLY A 72 4.36 -24.62 -7.51
N TYR A 73 3.30 -25.33 -7.93
CA TYR A 73 3.07 -25.72 -9.32
C TYR A 73 1.89 -24.98 -9.94
N THR A 74 0.85 -24.75 -9.15
CA THR A 74 -0.35 -24.00 -9.53
C THR A 74 -0.58 -22.86 -8.55
N PHE A 75 -1.03 -21.72 -9.08
CA PHE A 75 -1.52 -20.59 -8.32
C PHE A 75 -3.03 -20.52 -8.47
N ASP A 76 -3.72 -20.36 -7.34
CA ASP A 76 -5.12 -19.97 -7.28
C ASP A 76 -5.16 -18.47 -7.01
N VAL A 77 -5.69 -17.70 -7.96
CA VAL A 77 -5.74 -16.23 -7.89
C VAL A 77 -7.19 -15.77 -7.92
N SER A 78 -7.54 -14.91 -6.98
CA SER A 78 -8.80 -14.19 -7.01
C SER A 78 -8.57 -12.83 -7.66
N THR A 79 -9.44 -12.48 -8.61
CA THR A 79 -9.42 -11.20 -9.31
C THR A 79 -10.70 -10.44 -9.01
N ASN A 80 -10.58 -9.18 -8.59
CA ASN A 80 -11.71 -8.26 -8.42
C ASN A 80 -11.61 -7.14 -9.45
N TYR A 81 -12.71 -6.88 -10.18
CA TYR A 81 -12.86 -5.77 -11.10
C TYR A 81 -13.93 -4.83 -10.55
N ARG A 82 -13.60 -3.54 -10.47
CA ARG A 82 -14.51 -2.50 -9.96
C ARG A 82 -14.48 -1.27 -10.85
N TYR A 83 -15.65 -0.89 -11.33
CA TYR A 83 -15.90 0.34 -12.09
C TYR A 83 -16.69 1.29 -11.22
N SER A 84 -16.21 2.53 -11.11
CA SER A 84 -16.87 3.57 -10.33
C SER A 84 -16.88 4.90 -11.05
N ASP A 85 -17.94 5.69 -10.83
CA ASP A 85 -17.96 7.10 -11.22
C ASP A 85 -16.94 7.88 -10.39
N ILE A 86 -16.03 8.59 -11.05
CA ILE A 86 -14.98 9.37 -10.39
C ILE A 86 -15.55 10.53 -9.57
N LEU A 87 -16.68 11.12 -10.01
CA LEU A 87 -17.23 12.33 -9.40
C LEU A 87 -18.10 12.03 -8.18
N THR A 88 -18.91 10.97 -8.26
CA THR A 88 -19.88 10.63 -7.22
C THR A 88 -19.39 9.51 -6.31
N GLY A 89 -18.45 8.72 -6.81
CA GLY A 89 -17.95 7.54 -6.14
C GLY A 89 -18.82 6.31 -6.20
N GLU A 90 -19.96 6.40 -6.90
CA GLU A 90 -20.89 5.31 -7.08
C GLU A 90 -20.22 4.14 -7.81
N VAL A 91 -20.35 2.94 -7.26
CA VAL A 91 -19.91 1.70 -7.93
C VAL A 91 -20.91 1.41 -9.04
N LEU A 92 -20.46 1.54 -10.28
CA LEU A 92 -21.26 1.30 -11.48
C LEU A 92 -21.34 -0.19 -11.78
N TRP A 93 -20.23 -0.90 -11.58
CA TRP A 93 -20.15 -2.34 -11.82
C TRP A 93 -19.02 -2.97 -11.00
N GLU A 94 -19.25 -4.17 -10.49
CA GLU A 94 -18.24 -4.93 -9.75
C GLU A 94 -18.41 -6.43 -10.03
N MET A 95 -17.30 -7.13 -10.24
CA MET A 95 -17.28 -8.57 -10.37
C MET A 95 -16.04 -9.17 -9.72
N SER A 96 -16.12 -10.43 -9.34
CA SER A 96 -14.96 -11.19 -8.87
C SER A 96 -15.00 -12.60 -9.40
N PHE A 97 -13.82 -13.15 -9.67
CA PHE A 97 -13.66 -14.49 -10.19
C PHE A 97 -12.35 -15.09 -9.71
N ASP A 98 -12.35 -16.40 -9.51
CA ASP A 98 -11.20 -17.17 -9.06
C ASP A 98 -10.69 -18.01 -10.22
N GLU A 99 -9.39 -17.93 -10.47
CA GLU A 99 -8.74 -18.60 -11.59
C GLU A 99 -7.50 -19.34 -11.14
N SER A 100 -7.31 -20.55 -11.66
CA SER A 100 -6.14 -21.37 -11.38
C SER A 100 -5.26 -21.46 -12.63
N PHE A 101 -3.95 -21.24 -12.47
CA PHE A 101 -2.98 -21.36 -13.56
C PHE A 101 -1.65 -21.95 -13.10
N THR A 102 -0.87 -22.43 -14.07
CA THR A 102 0.44 -23.03 -13.83
C THR A 102 1.53 -21.98 -13.61
N SER A 103 2.36 -22.16 -12.58
CA SER A 103 3.36 -21.16 -12.16
C SER A 103 4.38 -20.82 -13.26
N GLY A 104 4.79 -21.81 -14.05
CA GLY A 104 5.80 -21.68 -15.10
C GLY A 104 5.27 -21.24 -16.46
N SER A 105 4.29 -21.95 -17.05
CA SER A 105 3.77 -21.62 -18.38
C SER A 105 2.70 -20.54 -18.37
N LYS A 106 2.12 -20.21 -17.20
CA LYS A 106 0.99 -19.28 -17.06
C LYS A 106 -0.27 -19.74 -17.78
N GLU A 107 -0.35 -21.01 -18.14
CA GLU A 107 -1.53 -21.62 -18.75
C GLU A 107 -2.60 -21.86 -17.68
N TYR A 108 -3.86 -21.61 -18.03
CA TYR A 108 -4.99 -21.97 -17.18
C TYR A 108 -5.01 -23.48 -16.90
N VAL A 109 -5.49 -23.86 -15.73
CA VAL A 109 -5.62 -25.27 -15.33
C VAL A 109 -6.87 -25.92 -15.94
N ASP A 110 -7.93 -25.14 -16.14
CA ASP A 110 -9.29 -25.62 -16.46
C ASP A 110 -9.77 -25.27 -17.88
N LYS A 111 -9.06 -24.41 -18.61
CA LYS A 111 -9.40 -23.95 -19.97
C LYS A 111 -8.15 -23.76 -20.85
N ASP A 112 -8.35 -23.75 -22.17
CA ASP A 112 -7.26 -23.56 -23.13
C ASP A 112 -6.91 -22.06 -23.23
N GLY A 113 -5.69 -21.68 -22.87
CA GLY A 113 -5.25 -20.29 -22.93
C GLY A 113 -4.26 -19.98 -21.81
N HIS A 114 -3.85 -18.71 -21.72
CA HIS A 114 -2.97 -18.23 -20.67
C HIS A 114 -3.66 -17.19 -19.79
N PHE A 115 -3.41 -17.26 -18.48
CA PHE A 115 -3.87 -16.27 -17.51
C PHE A 115 -3.20 -14.91 -17.72
N MET A 116 -1.93 -14.94 -18.12
CA MET A 116 -1.15 -13.75 -18.46
C MET A 116 -0.20 -14.07 -19.60
N PHE A 117 0.41 -13.04 -20.20
CA PHE A 117 1.43 -13.23 -21.22
C PHE A 117 2.62 -14.04 -20.66
N PRO A 118 3.12 -15.06 -21.40
CA PRO A 118 4.26 -15.84 -20.95
C PRO A 118 5.56 -15.03 -21.05
N PRO A 119 6.61 -15.39 -20.28
CA PRO A 119 7.90 -14.73 -20.38
C PRO A 119 8.58 -14.99 -21.74
N ASN A 120 9.54 -14.15 -22.10
CA ASN A 120 10.33 -14.20 -23.34
C ASN A 120 9.47 -14.13 -24.62
N LEU A 121 8.64 -13.10 -24.68
CA LEU A 121 7.72 -12.87 -25.77
C LEU A 121 8.41 -12.81 -27.14
N GLN A 122 7.79 -13.51 -28.08
CA GLN A 122 8.03 -13.42 -29.51
C GLN A 122 6.95 -12.55 -30.17
N GLN A 123 7.29 -11.93 -31.30
CA GLN A 123 6.36 -11.13 -32.12
C GLN A 123 5.37 -12.04 -32.88
N LYS A 124 4.38 -12.58 -32.15
CA LYS A 124 3.32 -13.46 -32.63
C LYS A 124 2.04 -13.23 -31.80
N SER A 125 0.94 -13.85 -32.20
CA SER A 125 -0.30 -13.82 -31.42
C SER A 125 -0.24 -14.71 -30.18
N TYR A 126 -0.96 -14.33 -29.13
CA TYR A 126 -1.13 -15.10 -27.89
C TYR A 126 -2.61 -15.13 -27.49
N SER A 127 -3.07 -16.28 -27.01
CA SER A 127 -4.41 -16.42 -26.42
C SER A 127 -4.28 -16.24 -24.91
N VAL A 128 -4.65 -15.04 -24.43
CA VAL A 128 -4.48 -14.59 -23.04
C VAL A 128 -5.76 -13.91 -22.56
N TYR A 129 -6.00 -13.95 -21.25
CA TYR A 129 -7.15 -13.35 -20.56
C TYR A 129 -8.49 -13.99 -20.91
N ASP A 130 -9.24 -14.39 -19.88
CA ASP A 130 -10.63 -14.77 -20.04
C ASP A 130 -11.50 -13.51 -19.99
N VAL A 131 -12.19 -13.23 -21.10
CA VAL A 131 -13.14 -12.13 -21.23
C VAL A 131 -14.52 -12.72 -21.46
N GLY A 132 -15.31 -12.80 -20.40
CA GLY A 132 -16.70 -13.30 -20.46
C GLY A 132 -16.82 -14.77 -20.86
N GLY A 133 -15.89 -15.62 -20.45
CA GLY A 133 -15.85 -17.06 -20.76
C GLY A 133 -15.17 -17.40 -22.09
N SER A 134 -14.52 -16.43 -22.73
CA SER A 134 -13.80 -16.58 -23.99
C SER A 134 -12.37 -16.06 -23.85
N ILE A 135 -11.39 -16.87 -24.26
CA ILE A 135 -9.98 -16.44 -24.23
C ILE A 135 -9.68 -15.50 -25.41
N LEU A 136 -9.17 -14.31 -25.10
CA LEU A 136 -8.91 -13.27 -26.10
C LEU A 136 -7.64 -13.59 -26.92
N GLU A 137 -7.77 -13.63 -28.24
CA GLU A 137 -6.63 -13.71 -29.16
C GLU A 137 -6.02 -12.32 -29.35
N ASN A 138 -4.79 -12.16 -28.88
CA ASN A 138 -4.05 -10.90 -28.86
C ASN A 138 -2.93 -10.93 -29.90
N ASP A 139 -3.08 -10.14 -30.96
CA ASP A 139 -2.13 -10.04 -32.06
C ASP A 139 -1.03 -9.03 -31.76
N PHE A 140 0.23 -9.38 -32.05
CA PHE A 140 1.35 -8.44 -31.95
C PHE A 140 1.17 -7.27 -32.93
N VAL A 141 1.27 -6.05 -32.42
CA VAL A 141 1.14 -4.81 -33.19
C VAL A 141 2.52 -4.21 -33.48
N LYS A 142 3.28 -3.85 -32.44
CA LYS A 142 4.60 -3.22 -32.56
C LYS A 142 5.38 -3.25 -31.26
N GLU A 143 6.66 -2.91 -31.36
CA GLU A 143 7.58 -2.73 -30.24
C GLU A 143 7.69 -1.25 -29.84
N HIS A 144 7.81 -1.00 -28.54
CA HIS A 144 8.03 0.30 -27.90
C HIS A 144 9.24 0.23 -26.97
N GLU A 145 9.80 1.39 -26.68
CA GLU A 145 10.74 1.57 -25.57
C GLU A 145 10.05 2.42 -24.51
N MET A 146 9.90 1.87 -23.30
CA MET A 146 9.30 2.55 -22.17
C MET A 146 10.32 2.53 -21.04
N ASP A 147 10.93 3.69 -20.79
CA ASP A 147 11.75 3.88 -19.60
C ASP A 147 12.98 2.93 -19.55
N GLY A 148 13.54 2.55 -20.71
CA GLY A 148 14.61 1.56 -20.83
C GLY A 148 14.16 0.11 -20.94
N LEU A 149 12.86 -0.18 -20.86
CA LEU A 149 12.28 -1.50 -21.09
C LEU A 149 11.81 -1.67 -22.54
N THR A 150 11.98 -2.87 -23.09
CA THR A 150 11.39 -3.26 -24.38
C THR A 150 9.99 -3.77 -24.15
N VAL A 151 8.98 -3.07 -24.69
CA VAL A 151 7.56 -3.36 -24.45
C VAL A 151 6.86 -3.66 -25.77
N TYR A 152 6.12 -4.76 -25.83
CA TYR A 152 5.35 -5.18 -27.00
C TYR A 152 3.89 -4.78 -26.83
N GLU A 153 3.35 -4.11 -27.83
CA GLU A 153 1.92 -3.82 -27.92
C GLU A 153 1.20 -4.98 -28.61
N PHE A 154 0.14 -5.46 -27.99
CA PHE A 154 -0.79 -6.42 -28.54
C PHE A 154 -2.17 -5.82 -28.64
N PHE A 155 -2.97 -6.30 -29.59
CA PHE A 155 -4.37 -5.92 -29.75
C PHE A 155 -5.23 -7.16 -29.94
N GLY A 156 -6.31 -7.25 -29.17
CA GLY A 156 -7.33 -8.29 -29.31
C GLY A 156 -8.71 -7.67 -29.37
N GLU A 157 -9.61 -8.30 -30.14
CA GLU A 157 -11.03 -7.93 -30.20
C GLU A 157 -11.90 -9.18 -30.21
N THR A 158 -13.08 -9.09 -29.58
CA THR A 158 -14.07 -10.17 -29.55
C THR A 158 -15.48 -9.62 -29.48
N VAL A 159 -16.47 -10.48 -29.70
CA VAL A 159 -17.88 -10.15 -29.51
C VAL A 159 -18.49 -11.14 -28.53
N LEU A 160 -19.08 -10.63 -27.45
CA LEU A 160 -19.68 -11.42 -26.38
C LEU A 160 -21.20 -11.30 -26.39
N ASP A 161 -21.88 -12.34 -25.90
CA ASP A 161 -23.31 -12.29 -25.60
C ASP A 161 -23.47 -11.90 -24.13
N VAL A 162 -23.93 -10.67 -23.90
CA VAL A 162 -24.10 -10.08 -22.56
C VAL A 162 -25.58 -9.91 -22.21
N THR A 163 -26.46 -10.67 -22.87
CA THR A 163 -27.92 -10.58 -22.68
C THR A 163 -28.34 -10.72 -21.21
N ASP A 164 -27.64 -11.54 -20.43
CA ASP A 164 -27.93 -11.76 -19.02
C ASP A 164 -27.69 -10.51 -18.14
N LEU A 165 -26.86 -9.56 -18.60
CA LEU A 165 -26.66 -8.26 -17.94
C LEU A 165 -27.84 -7.29 -18.19
N TYR A 166 -28.68 -7.57 -19.19
CA TYR A 166 -29.80 -6.73 -19.60
C TYR A 166 -31.14 -7.50 -19.60
N PRO A 167 -31.56 -8.08 -18.45
CA PRO A 167 -32.73 -8.96 -18.40
C PRO A 167 -34.03 -8.26 -18.82
N ASP A 168 -34.11 -6.93 -18.63
CA ASP A 168 -35.30 -6.13 -18.93
C ASP A 168 -35.49 -5.82 -20.42
N TYR A 169 -34.46 -6.04 -21.25
CA TYR A 169 -34.48 -5.60 -22.66
C TYR A 169 -35.24 -6.59 -23.54
N GLY A 170 -35.35 -7.85 -23.11
CA GLY A 170 -36.12 -8.89 -23.80
C GLY A 170 -35.64 -9.22 -25.23
N VAL A 171 -34.45 -8.75 -25.61
CA VAL A 171 -33.76 -8.99 -26.88
C VAL A 171 -32.29 -9.30 -26.60
N PRO A 172 -31.60 -10.05 -27.46
CA PRO A 172 -30.17 -10.30 -27.28
C PRO A 172 -29.36 -9.02 -27.29
N VAL A 173 -28.43 -8.91 -26.33
CA VAL A 173 -27.47 -7.81 -26.23
C VAL A 173 -26.07 -8.38 -26.46
N PHE A 174 -25.31 -7.69 -27.29
CA PHE A 174 -23.95 -8.08 -27.64
C PHE A 174 -22.97 -6.99 -27.23
N GLU A 175 -21.78 -7.39 -26.80
CA GLU A 175 -20.67 -6.49 -26.48
C GLU A 175 -19.60 -6.62 -27.56
N GLU A 176 -19.20 -5.50 -28.18
CA GLU A 176 -17.93 -5.43 -28.91
C GLU A 176 -16.83 -5.04 -27.92
N TYR A 177 -15.97 -5.99 -27.56
CA TYR A 177 -14.85 -5.78 -26.66
C TYR A 177 -13.53 -5.67 -27.43
N GLY A 178 -12.68 -4.71 -27.07
CA GLY A 178 -11.34 -4.57 -27.61
C GLY A 178 -10.35 -4.13 -26.54
N ALA A 179 -9.15 -4.71 -26.57
CA ALA A 179 -8.09 -4.41 -25.63
C ALA A 179 -6.75 -4.19 -26.33
N ARG A 180 -6.00 -3.18 -25.89
CA ARG A 180 -4.57 -3.01 -26.17
C ARG A 180 -3.78 -3.29 -24.92
N THR A 181 -2.85 -4.24 -25.03
CA THR A 181 -2.00 -4.62 -23.90
C THR A 181 -0.54 -4.32 -24.23
N PHE A 182 0.14 -3.60 -23.34
CA PHE A 182 1.55 -3.25 -23.45
C PHE A 182 2.34 -4.10 -22.46
N VAL A 183 3.12 -5.04 -22.96
CA VAL A 183 3.74 -6.10 -22.14
C VAL A 183 5.25 -6.04 -22.25
N GLU A 184 5.96 -6.05 -21.12
CA GLU A 184 7.42 -6.13 -21.13
C GLU A 184 7.86 -7.49 -21.67
N GLN A 185 8.78 -7.45 -22.63
CA GLN A 185 9.14 -8.58 -23.47
C GLN A 185 9.66 -9.80 -22.69
N LYS A 186 10.55 -9.61 -21.71
CA LYS A 186 11.26 -10.71 -21.05
C LYS A 186 10.41 -11.38 -19.99
N THR A 187 9.67 -10.59 -19.22
CA THR A 187 8.87 -11.03 -18.08
C THR A 187 7.47 -11.46 -18.47
N GLY A 188 6.89 -10.87 -19.53
CA GLY A 188 5.48 -11.06 -19.85
C GLY A 188 4.54 -10.24 -18.94
N VAL A 189 5.07 -9.28 -18.18
CA VAL A 189 4.29 -8.44 -17.27
C VAL A 189 3.66 -7.27 -18.04
N GLU A 190 2.38 -7.04 -17.80
CA GLU A 190 1.63 -5.92 -18.36
C GLU A 190 2.06 -4.61 -17.69
N ILE A 191 2.53 -3.65 -18.50
CA ILE A 191 2.90 -2.30 -18.08
C ILE A 191 1.71 -1.36 -18.17
N LYS A 192 0.93 -1.50 -19.24
CA LYS A 192 -0.20 -0.64 -19.54
C LYS A 192 -1.28 -1.44 -20.24
N PHE A 193 -2.52 -1.14 -19.90
CA PHE A 193 -3.72 -1.72 -20.46
C PHE A 193 -4.64 -0.60 -20.94
N GLU A 194 -5.27 -0.83 -22.09
CA GLU A 194 -6.34 0.02 -22.60
C GLU A 194 -7.46 -0.90 -23.05
N GLU A 195 -8.69 -0.62 -22.63
CA GLU A 195 -9.85 -1.36 -23.10
C GLU A 195 -10.91 -0.41 -23.62
N SER A 196 -11.73 -0.93 -24.50
CA SER A 196 -12.95 -0.30 -24.96
C SER A 196 -14.01 -1.36 -25.17
N PHE A 197 -15.22 -1.10 -24.70
CA PHE A 197 -16.35 -1.98 -24.94
C PHE A 197 -17.59 -1.19 -25.36
N ARG A 198 -18.39 -1.80 -26.23
CA ARG A 198 -19.66 -1.24 -26.69
C ARG A 198 -20.75 -2.28 -26.65
N ASP A 199 -21.72 -2.08 -25.77
CA ASP A 199 -22.94 -2.88 -25.74
C ASP A 199 -23.94 -2.39 -26.75
N TYR A 200 -24.59 -3.33 -27.43
CA TYR A 200 -25.56 -3.00 -28.46
C TYR A 200 -26.62 -4.07 -28.64
N VAL A 201 -27.76 -3.61 -29.12
CA VAL A 201 -28.82 -4.46 -29.65
C VAL A 201 -28.92 -4.34 -31.16
N ILE A 202 -29.43 -5.38 -31.81
CA ILE A 202 -29.77 -5.36 -33.22
C ILE A 202 -31.29 -5.26 -33.35
N LEU A 203 -31.80 -4.07 -33.68
CA LEU A 203 -33.22 -3.83 -33.95
C LEU A 203 -33.40 -3.36 -35.39
N ASP A 204 -34.33 -3.98 -36.13
CA ASP A 204 -34.61 -3.68 -37.54
C ASP A 204 -33.34 -3.61 -38.42
N GLU A 205 -32.44 -4.60 -38.26
CA GLU A 205 -31.14 -4.69 -38.94
C GLU A 205 -30.17 -3.52 -38.66
N LYS A 206 -30.44 -2.72 -37.62
CA LYS A 206 -29.57 -1.63 -37.19
C LYS A 206 -28.95 -1.92 -35.83
N LYS A 207 -27.67 -1.60 -35.73
CA LYS A 207 -26.92 -1.60 -34.46
C LYS A 207 -27.32 -0.36 -33.66
N ILE A 208 -27.85 -0.56 -32.47
CA ILE A 208 -28.17 0.51 -31.54
C ILE A 208 -27.29 0.35 -30.31
N ILE A 209 -26.45 1.35 -30.05
CA ILE A 209 -25.50 1.35 -28.93
C ILE A 209 -26.25 1.68 -27.65
N LEU A 210 -26.03 0.86 -26.63
CA LEU A 210 -26.59 1.00 -25.30
C LEU A 210 -25.56 1.56 -24.32
N LEU A 211 -24.32 1.13 -24.48
CA LEU A 211 -23.21 1.54 -23.65
C LEU A 211 -21.96 1.68 -24.52
N GLU A 212 -21.16 2.70 -24.24
CA GLU A 212 -19.79 2.82 -24.76
C GLU A 212 -18.89 3.22 -23.61
N ALA A 213 -17.83 2.46 -23.38
CA ALA A 213 -16.82 2.78 -22.39
C ALA A 213 -15.41 2.57 -22.95
N ASP A 214 -14.49 3.38 -22.47
CA ASP A 214 -13.06 3.24 -22.71
C ASP A 214 -12.31 3.54 -21.42
N THR A 215 -11.24 2.78 -21.15
CA THR A 215 -10.34 3.03 -20.02
C THR A 215 -8.89 2.84 -20.43
N SER A 216 -7.99 3.53 -19.73
CA SER A 216 -6.55 3.40 -19.92
C SER A 216 -5.83 3.48 -18.57
N THR A 217 -4.79 2.66 -18.41
CA THR A 217 -3.94 2.70 -17.21
C THR A 217 -3.34 4.09 -17.01
N THR A 218 -3.41 4.56 -15.78
CA THR A 218 -2.82 5.84 -15.39
C THR A 218 -1.28 5.81 -15.51
N GLU A 219 -0.68 6.97 -15.76
CA GLU A 219 0.79 7.08 -15.85
C GLU A 219 1.49 6.62 -14.56
N LYS A 220 0.92 6.95 -13.39
CA LYS A 220 1.43 6.52 -12.09
C LYS A 220 1.40 5.00 -11.93
N ALA A 221 0.28 4.35 -12.23
CA ALA A 221 0.18 2.89 -12.15
C ALA A 221 1.16 2.20 -13.11
N SER A 222 1.26 2.71 -14.35
CA SER A 222 2.24 2.23 -15.33
C SER A 222 3.68 2.37 -14.81
N GLN A 223 4.02 3.49 -14.16
CA GLN A 223 5.37 3.71 -13.63
C GLN A 223 5.71 2.77 -12.47
N ILE A 224 4.75 2.50 -11.57
CA ILE A 224 4.92 1.53 -10.48
C ILE A 224 5.28 0.16 -11.06
N THR A 225 4.54 -0.29 -12.08
CA THR A 225 4.80 -1.58 -12.72
C THR A 225 6.14 -1.61 -13.48
N ILE A 226 6.53 -0.51 -14.14
CA ILE A 226 7.85 -0.38 -14.78
C ILE A 226 8.97 -0.54 -13.75
N ASN A 227 8.86 0.13 -12.60
CA ASN A 227 9.88 0.05 -11.55
C ASN A 227 10.00 -1.37 -11.00
N LEU A 228 8.86 -2.02 -10.74
CA LEU A 228 8.76 -3.43 -10.38
C LEU A 228 9.49 -4.36 -11.36
N VAL A 229 9.21 -4.20 -12.67
CA VAL A 229 9.79 -5.05 -13.71
C VAL A 229 11.29 -4.81 -13.86
N LYS A 230 11.75 -3.55 -13.80
CA LYS A 230 13.19 -3.22 -13.84
C LYS A 230 13.95 -3.91 -12.71
N GLU A 231 13.37 -3.88 -11.51
CA GLU A 231 13.98 -4.49 -10.34
C GLU A 231 14.04 -6.01 -10.45
N TYR A 232 12.94 -6.65 -10.87
CA TYR A 232 12.92 -8.08 -11.16
C TYR A 232 14.03 -8.48 -12.16
N LEU A 233 14.16 -7.73 -13.25
CA LEU A 233 15.18 -7.99 -14.28
C LEU A 233 16.61 -7.79 -13.76
N ASN A 234 16.83 -6.80 -12.89
CA ASN A 234 18.12 -6.60 -12.23
C ASN A 234 18.44 -7.77 -11.29
N TYR A 235 17.48 -8.18 -10.47
CA TYR A 235 17.63 -9.31 -9.55
C TYR A 235 17.93 -10.62 -10.29
N GLU A 236 17.24 -10.92 -11.39
CA GLU A 236 17.55 -12.07 -12.23
C GLU A 236 18.97 -12.00 -12.81
N PHE A 237 19.39 -10.83 -13.30
CA PHE A 237 20.72 -10.66 -13.86
C PHE A 237 21.81 -10.93 -12.81
N GLU A 238 21.66 -10.39 -11.60
CA GLU A 238 22.60 -10.60 -10.51
C GLU A 238 22.65 -12.08 -10.07
N SER A 239 21.47 -12.66 -9.84
CA SER A 239 21.32 -14.01 -9.27
C SER A 239 21.72 -15.11 -10.24
N TYR A 240 21.34 -15.02 -11.51
CA TYR A 240 21.54 -16.08 -12.49
C TYR A 240 22.77 -15.91 -13.37
N ILE A 241 23.29 -14.69 -13.53
CA ILE A 241 24.40 -14.41 -14.45
C ILE A 241 25.64 -13.95 -13.68
N LEU A 242 25.53 -12.90 -12.87
CA LEU A 242 26.69 -12.27 -12.24
C LEU A 242 27.32 -13.18 -11.18
N ILE A 243 26.54 -13.65 -10.20
CA ILE A 243 27.06 -14.47 -9.09
C ILE A 243 27.63 -15.81 -9.59
N PRO A 244 26.94 -16.61 -10.42
CA PRO A 244 27.51 -17.84 -10.97
C PRO A 244 28.75 -17.59 -11.83
N GLY A 245 28.75 -16.52 -12.63
CA GLY A 245 29.90 -16.11 -13.43
C GLY A 245 31.14 -15.81 -12.58
N ILE A 246 30.96 -15.15 -11.45
CA ILE A 246 32.03 -14.86 -10.48
C ILE A 246 32.51 -16.14 -9.79
N ILE A 247 31.62 -17.04 -9.40
CA ILE A 247 31.99 -18.32 -8.81
C ILE A 247 32.81 -19.17 -9.79
N ILE A 248 32.37 -19.27 -11.05
CA ILE A 248 33.06 -20.03 -12.10
C ILE A 248 34.42 -19.43 -12.41
N SER A 249 34.51 -18.11 -12.60
CA SER A 249 35.76 -17.42 -12.89
C SER A 249 36.76 -17.54 -11.72
N SER A 250 36.28 -17.46 -10.49
CA SER A 250 37.08 -17.66 -9.27
C SER A 250 37.60 -19.09 -9.17
N ALA A 251 36.75 -20.10 -9.42
CA ALA A 251 37.15 -21.51 -9.42
C ALA A 251 38.17 -21.84 -10.53
N ALA A 252 37.99 -21.25 -11.72
CA ALA A 252 38.93 -21.39 -12.84
C ALA A 252 40.28 -20.73 -12.51
N ALA A 253 40.27 -19.51 -12.00
CA ALA A 253 41.47 -18.80 -11.58
C ALA A 253 42.23 -19.55 -10.48
N PHE A 254 41.52 -20.09 -9.48
CA PHE A 254 42.13 -20.92 -8.44
C PHE A 254 42.78 -22.20 -9.02
N SER A 255 42.11 -22.87 -9.95
CA SER A 255 42.62 -24.07 -10.63
C SER A 255 43.88 -23.78 -11.46
N ILE A 256 43.89 -22.66 -12.19
CA ILE A 256 45.05 -22.18 -12.95
C ILE A 256 46.22 -21.83 -12.00
N SER A 257 45.92 -21.21 -10.87
CA SER A 257 46.91 -20.84 -9.85
C SER A 257 47.62 -22.07 -9.27
N ILE A 258 46.86 -23.15 -8.97
CA ILE A 258 47.41 -24.44 -8.53
C ILE A 258 48.28 -25.07 -9.61
N HIS A 259 47.87 -24.97 -10.88
CA HIS A 259 48.63 -25.54 -11.99
C HIS A 259 49.97 -24.81 -12.20
N LEU A 260 49.95 -23.48 -12.21
CA LEU A 260 51.15 -22.65 -12.40
C LEU A 260 52.13 -22.79 -11.23
N ARG A 261 51.67 -23.07 -10.01
CA ARG A 261 52.52 -23.35 -8.84
C ARG A 261 53.58 -24.43 -9.12
N ASN A 262 53.25 -25.45 -9.90
CA ASN A 262 54.15 -26.57 -10.20
C ASN A 262 55.21 -26.25 -11.28
N SER A 263 55.09 -25.11 -11.97
CA SER A 263 55.97 -24.71 -13.08
C SER A 263 57.01 -23.65 -12.69
N PHE A 264 56.97 -23.09 -11.47
CA PHE A 264 57.87 -22.03 -11.02
C PHE A 264 58.68 -22.41 -9.76
N SER A 265 59.83 -21.75 -9.56
CA SER A 265 60.74 -21.96 -8.43
C SER A 265 60.11 -21.50 -7.09
N SER A 266 60.59 -22.05 -5.97
CA SER A 266 59.97 -21.91 -4.63
C SER A 266 59.74 -20.46 -4.16
N ASN A 267 60.50 -19.48 -4.66
CA ASN A 267 60.36 -18.08 -4.27
C ASN A 267 59.24 -17.33 -5.01
N ILE A 268 58.76 -17.87 -6.14
CA ILE A 268 57.70 -17.26 -6.96
C ILE A 268 56.34 -17.94 -6.69
N GLN A 269 56.36 -19.18 -6.19
CA GLN A 269 55.16 -19.98 -5.90
C GLN A 269 54.15 -19.30 -4.96
N SER A 270 54.63 -18.57 -3.94
CA SER A 270 53.74 -17.88 -2.99
C SER A 270 52.96 -16.73 -3.63
N TRP A 271 53.59 -16.00 -4.55
CA TRP A 271 53.00 -14.85 -5.24
C TRP A 271 51.99 -15.27 -6.33
N VAL A 272 52.21 -16.41 -6.97
CA VAL A 272 51.32 -16.98 -8.01
C VAL A 272 49.96 -17.41 -7.45
N ILE A 273 49.87 -17.71 -6.15
CA ILE A 273 48.60 -18.03 -5.47
C ILE A 273 47.97 -16.78 -4.87
N LEU A 274 48.78 -15.92 -4.23
CA LEU A 274 48.27 -14.73 -3.54
C LEU A 274 47.66 -13.69 -4.49
N LEU A 275 48.26 -13.43 -5.65
CA LEU A 275 47.77 -12.39 -6.57
C LEU A 275 46.39 -12.70 -7.17
N PRO A 276 46.11 -13.90 -7.72
CA PRO A 276 44.78 -14.24 -8.21
C PRO A 276 43.74 -14.28 -7.09
N SER A 277 44.10 -14.80 -5.90
CA SER A 277 43.20 -14.79 -4.74
C SER A 277 42.88 -13.38 -4.26
N ILE A 278 43.85 -12.46 -4.26
CA ILE A 278 43.63 -11.05 -3.92
C ILE A 278 42.77 -10.37 -5.01
N ILE A 279 43.01 -10.64 -6.29
CA ILE A 279 42.18 -10.10 -7.38
C ILE A 279 40.75 -10.65 -7.29
N ILE A 280 40.54 -11.93 -6.98
CA ILE A 280 39.22 -12.53 -6.74
C ILE A 280 38.54 -11.90 -5.53
N VAL A 281 39.25 -11.66 -4.42
CA VAL A 281 38.69 -10.99 -3.24
C VAL A 281 38.34 -9.53 -3.56
N ILE A 282 39.17 -8.83 -4.34
CA ILE A 282 38.87 -7.46 -4.80
C ILE A 282 37.70 -7.45 -5.78
N PHE A 283 37.58 -8.41 -6.70
CA PHE A 283 36.46 -8.53 -7.65
C PHE A 283 35.15 -8.95 -6.97
N ALA A 284 35.20 -9.88 -6.02
CA ALA A 284 34.06 -10.26 -5.19
C ALA A 284 33.61 -9.10 -4.28
N ALA A 285 34.54 -8.27 -3.82
CA ALA A 285 34.24 -7.04 -3.09
C ALA A 285 33.80 -5.86 -3.99
N SER A 286 33.87 -5.99 -5.32
CA SER A 286 33.36 -4.99 -6.28
C SER A 286 32.10 -5.43 -7.02
N VAL A 287 31.53 -6.60 -6.66
CA VAL A 287 30.08 -6.75 -6.68
C VAL A 287 29.58 -5.81 -5.60
N ILE A 288 29.25 -4.60 -6.03
CA ILE A 288 28.48 -3.66 -5.24
C ILE A 288 27.13 -4.36 -5.10
N VAL A 289 26.97 -5.13 -4.03
CA VAL A 289 25.64 -5.25 -3.42
C VAL A 289 25.39 -3.81 -3.00
N ASP A 290 24.51 -3.10 -3.72
CA ASP A 290 24.03 -1.83 -3.22
C ASP A 290 23.56 -2.13 -1.79
N GLU A 291 24.20 -1.53 -0.80
CA GLU A 291 23.66 -1.64 0.55
C GLU A 291 22.25 -1.07 0.44
N PRO A 292 21.21 -1.84 0.81
CA PRO A 292 19.84 -1.37 0.68
C PRO A 292 19.76 0.00 1.36
N GLU A 293 19.20 0.98 0.66
CA GLU A 293 19.05 2.33 1.20
C GLU A 293 18.25 2.19 2.50
N THR A 294 18.82 2.65 3.62
CA THR A 294 18.15 2.57 4.91
C THR A 294 16.90 3.44 4.87
N ILE A 295 15.73 2.81 4.96
CA ILE A 295 14.44 3.51 5.00
C ILE A 295 14.12 3.86 6.44
N THR A 296 13.94 5.15 6.71
CA THR A 296 13.63 5.65 8.05
C THR A 296 12.12 5.78 8.25
N ILE A 297 11.59 5.19 9.33
CA ILE A 297 10.15 5.27 9.65
C ILE A 297 9.95 5.93 11.01
N GLY A 298 9.29 7.09 11.02
CA GLY A 298 8.90 7.79 12.24
C GLY A 298 7.66 7.19 12.89
N LEU A 299 7.64 7.10 14.22
CA LEU A 299 6.46 6.69 14.98
C LEU A 299 6.38 7.41 16.33
N SER A 300 5.16 7.71 16.77
CA SER A 300 4.89 8.37 18.06
C SER A 300 4.84 7.39 19.24
N ASP A 301 4.46 7.89 20.42
CA ASP A 301 4.25 7.06 21.60
C ASP A 301 2.93 6.26 21.60
N TRP A 302 2.11 6.36 20.55
CA TRP A 302 0.89 5.57 20.42
C TRP A 302 1.22 4.06 20.35
N PRO A 303 0.71 3.23 21.29
CA PRO A 303 1.12 1.83 21.36
C PRO A 303 0.67 0.97 20.18
N GLY A 304 -0.33 1.41 19.40
CA GLY A 304 -0.77 0.72 18.17
C GLY A 304 0.31 0.67 17.09
N TYR A 305 1.36 1.48 17.18
CA TYR A 305 2.50 1.45 16.26
C TYR A 305 3.60 0.46 16.69
N TYR A 306 3.53 -0.12 17.89
CA TYR A 306 4.65 -0.87 18.46
C TYR A 306 4.87 -2.25 17.82
N THR A 307 3.96 -2.71 16.95
CA THR A 307 4.21 -3.83 16.04
C THR A 307 5.46 -3.61 15.18
N LEU A 308 5.85 -2.37 14.88
CA LEU A 308 7.10 -2.06 14.18
C LEU A 308 8.33 -2.55 14.97
N PHE A 309 8.32 -2.43 16.31
CA PHE A 309 9.42 -2.94 17.15
C PHE A 309 9.50 -4.47 17.14
N VAL A 310 8.37 -5.15 16.97
CA VAL A 310 8.35 -6.61 16.78
C VAL A 310 9.00 -6.97 15.44
N ALA A 311 8.66 -6.27 14.35
CA ALA A 311 9.28 -6.48 13.05
C ALA A 311 10.81 -6.28 13.09
N GLU A 312 11.28 -5.25 13.81
CA GLU A 312 12.71 -4.98 14.01
C GLU A 312 13.40 -6.08 14.86
N ASP A 313 12.89 -6.38 16.05
CA ASP A 313 13.54 -7.30 17.00
C ASP A 313 13.55 -8.75 16.50
N LYS A 314 12.46 -9.18 15.82
CA LYS A 314 12.39 -10.50 15.17
C LYS A 314 13.20 -10.56 13.87
N GLY A 315 13.61 -9.41 13.33
CA GLY A 315 14.43 -9.32 12.13
C GLY A 315 13.67 -9.54 10.83
N PHE A 316 12.34 -9.35 10.81
CA PHE A 316 11.51 -9.56 9.62
C PHE A 316 11.87 -8.61 8.48
N PHE A 317 12.22 -7.35 8.77
CA PHE A 317 12.74 -6.42 7.75
C PHE A 317 13.97 -7.00 7.04
N LYS A 318 14.94 -7.46 7.83
CA LYS A 318 16.19 -8.04 7.32
C LYS A 318 15.95 -9.36 6.58
N GLU A 319 15.02 -10.18 7.05
CA GLU A 319 14.61 -11.42 6.38
C GLU A 319 14.02 -11.15 5.00
N ASN A 320 13.20 -10.10 4.86
CA ASN A 320 12.64 -9.66 3.59
C ASN A 320 13.60 -8.78 2.76
N GLY A 321 14.83 -8.58 3.22
CA GLY A 321 15.87 -7.86 2.47
C GLY A 321 15.61 -6.36 2.32
N VAL A 322 15.04 -5.72 3.35
CA VAL A 322 14.94 -4.26 3.48
C VAL A 322 15.64 -3.82 4.77
N ASP A 323 16.37 -2.70 4.70
CA ASP A 323 16.99 -2.08 5.88
C ASP A 323 16.09 -0.95 6.37
N VAL A 324 15.58 -1.07 7.59
CA VAL A 324 14.62 -0.12 8.18
C VAL A 324 15.18 0.40 9.49
N GLU A 325 15.21 1.71 9.64
CA GLU A 325 15.53 2.38 10.90
C GLU A 325 14.26 3.00 11.50
N LEU A 326 13.89 2.57 12.70
CA LEU A 326 12.74 3.12 13.42
C LEU A 326 13.15 4.36 14.22
N VAL A 327 12.49 5.48 13.96
CA VAL A 327 12.72 6.76 14.62
C VAL A 327 11.59 7.06 15.60
N TYR A 328 11.82 6.76 16.88
CA TYR A 328 10.83 6.97 17.93
C TYR A 328 10.76 8.44 18.37
N LEU A 329 9.60 9.06 18.18
CA LEU A 329 9.32 10.49 18.37
C LEU A 329 8.07 10.63 19.26
N PRO A 330 8.19 10.62 20.61
CA PRO A 330 7.03 10.51 21.49
C PRO A 330 5.91 11.53 21.27
N ASP A 331 6.25 12.72 20.78
CA ASP A 331 5.28 13.74 20.39
C ASP A 331 4.77 13.46 18.97
N TYR A 332 3.46 13.24 18.85
CA TYR A 332 2.78 12.96 17.60
C TYR A 332 2.99 14.06 16.54
N ASP A 333 2.91 15.33 16.92
CA ASP A 333 3.09 16.45 15.98
C ASP A 333 4.57 16.55 15.52
N ASP A 334 5.53 16.15 16.38
CA ASP A 334 6.94 16.06 15.97
C ASP A 334 7.13 14.97 14.92
N SER A 335 6.47 13.81 15.03
CA SER A 335 6.54 12.78 13.97
C SER A 335 6.05 13.26 12.61
N ILE A 336 4.93 13.98 12.57
CA ILE A 336 4.41 14.61 11.35
C ILE A 336 5.41 15.65 10.83
N SER A 337 5.93 16.51 11.72
CA SER A 337 6.88 17.55 11.33
C SER A 337 8.19 16.96 10.76
N LYS A 338 8.69 15.87 11.33
CA LYS A 338 9.87 15.15 10.81
C LYS A 338 9.63 14.60 9.42
N PHE A 339 8.49 13.95 9.21
CA PHE A 339 8.10 13.43 7.91
C PHE A 339 8.03 14.56 6.86
N LYS A 340 7.30 15.64 7.16
CA LYS A 340 7.17 16.82 6.27
C LYS A 340 8.50 17.50 5.94
N SER A 341 9.51 17.34 6.81
CA SER A 341 10.85 17.89 6.61
C SER A 341 11.82 16.93 5.89
N HIS A 342 11.34 15.76 5.46
CA HIS A 342 12.13 14.64 4.94
C HIS A 342 13.24 14.18 5.91
N TYR A 343 13.00 14.29 7.22
CA TYR A 343 13.88 13.71 8.23
C TYR A 343 13.63 12.20 8.41
N VAL A 344 12.40 11.76 8.11
CA VAL A 344 12.03 10.35 7.97
C VAL A 344 11.39 10.13 6.60
N ASP A 345 11.57 8.96 6.02
CA ASP A 345 11.03 8.59 4.70
C ASP A 345 9.57 8.18 4.77
N GLY A 346 9.18 7.50 5.86
CA GLY A 346 7.80 7.11 6.17
C GLY A 346 7.40 7.51 7.58
N VAL A 347 6.09 7.54 7.85
CA VAL A 347 5.56 7.90 9.18
C VAL A 347 4.30 7.12 9.53
N MET A 348 4.20 6.70 10.79
CA MET A 348 2.98 6.17 11.38
C MET A 348 2.13 7.32 11.93
N ILE A 349 0.95 7.54 11.34
CA ILE A 349 0.00 8.58 11.78
C ILE A 349 -1.45 8.13 11.57
N VAL A 350 -2.40 8.90 12.09
CA VAL A 350 -3.82 8.77 11.76
C VAL A 350 -4.04 9.19 10.30
N THR A 351 -4.69 8.34 9.52
CA THR A 351 -4.78 8.49 8.05
C THR A 351 -5.51 9.77 7.63
N SER A 352 -6.41 10.32 8.46
CA SER A 352 -7.11 11.58 8.18
C SER A 352 -6.16 12.80 8.15
N ASP A 353 -5.06 12.76 8.90
CA ASP A 353 -4.13 13.89 9.00
C ASP A 353 -3.31 14.11 7.71
N ILE A 354 -3.35 13.15 6.78
CA ILE A 354 -2.78 13.29 5.43
C ILE A 354 -3.38 14.47 4.65
N LEU A 355 -4.58 14.95 5.01
CA LEU A 355 -5.18 16.15 4.42
C LEU A 355 -4.33 17.38 4.62
N GLY A 356 -3.79 17.55 5.83
CA GLY A 356 -2.91 18.67 6.15
C GLY A 356 -1.62 18.65 5.33
N HIS A 357 -1.20 17.49 4.82
CA HIS A 357 -0.04 17.38 3.94
C HIS A 357 -0.32 18.00 2.58
N ARG A 358 -1.51 17.73 2.01
CA ARG A 358 -1.90 18.22 0.68
C ARG A 358 -1.99 19.73 0.62
N ASP A 359 -2.53 20.37 1.65
CA ASP A 359 -2.59 21.83 1.77
C ASP A 359 -1.21 22.48 1.77
N GLU A 360 -0.18 21.74 2.20
CA GLU A 360 1.22 22.16 2.23
C GLU A 360 2.01 21.71 0.99
N GLY A 361 1.35 21.06 0.01
CA GLY A 361 1.95 20.58 -1.24
C GLY A 361 2.70 19.26 -1.11
N ILE A 362 2.50 18.52 -0.03
CA ILE A 362 3.08 17.20 0.22
C ILE A 362 2.02 16.16 -0.14
N PHE A 363 2.28 15.40 -1.20
CA PHE A 363 1.40 14.32 -1.65
C PHE A 363 1.88 13.01 -1.03
N SER A 364 1.05 12.41 -0.21
CA SER A 364 1.36 11.18 0.51
C SER A 364 0.28 10.12 0.27
N GLU A 365 0.65 8.86 0.42
CA GLU A 365 -0.22 7.70 0.30
C GLU A 365 -0.15 6.86 1.57
N VAL A 366 -1.30 6.34 2.00
CA VAL A 366 -1.37 5.29 3.02
C VAL A 366 -1.01 3.97 2.35
N VAL A 367 -0.02 3.26 2.88
CA VAL A 367 0.44 1.98 2.30
C VAL A 367 0.08 0.77 3.15
N TRP A 368 -0.31 1.00 4.40
CA TRP A 368 -0.69 -0.05 5.35
C TRP A 368 -1.56 0.53 6.46
N VAL A 369 -2.65 -0.14 6.80
CA VAL A 369 -3.50 0.21 7.94
C VAL A 369 -3.13 -0.68 9.11
N SER A 370 -2.65 -0.05 10.19
CA SER A 370 -2.13 -0.74 11.36
C SER A 370 -3.24 -1.18 12.30
N ASN A 371 -4.16 -0.26 12.62
CA ASN A 371 -5.23 -0.48 13.57
C ASN A 371 -6.33 0.59 13.43
N ILE A 372 -7.47 0.32 14.06
CA ILE A 372 -8.57 1.26 14.25
C ILE A 372 -8.78 1.43 15.75
N SER A 373 -8.72 2.65 16.26
CA SER A 373 -8.94 2.94 17.67
C SER A 373 -10.43 2.82 18.01
N LEU A 374 -10.75 2.08 19.07
CA LEU A 374 -12.11 1.95 19.59
C LEU A 374 -12.22 2.66 20.94
N GLU A 375 -11.46 2.18 21.93
CA GLU A 375 -11.41 2.73 23.29
C GLU A 375 -9.97 3.12 23.70
N GLY A 376 -8.99 2.96 22.81
CA GLY A 376 -7.59 3.35 23.06
C GLY A 376 -7.39 4.87 23.13
N ASP A 377 -8.25 5.62 22.44
CA ASP A 377 -8.41 7.06 22.56
C ASP A 377 -9.62 7.41 23.42
N ALA A 378 -9.49 8.45 24.24
CA ALA A 378 -10.59 8.96 25.03
C ALA A 378 -10.62 10.48 25.11
N VAL A 379 -11.83 11.01 25.13
CA VAL A 379 -12.11 12.37 25.59
C VAL A 379 -12.40 12.31 27.09
N LEU A 380 -11.65 13.11 27.85
CA LEU A 380 -11.64 13.11 29.30
C LEU A 380 -12.06 14.46 29.85
N VAL A 381 -12.71 14.42 31.01
CA VAL A 381 -12.97 15.57 31.88
C VAL A 381 -12.49 15.27 33.28
N LYS A 382 -12.17 16.31 34.05
CA LYS A 382 -11.84 16.15 35.47
C LYS A 382 -12.99 15.54 36.27
N ASP A 383 -14.20 16.05 36.07
CA ASP A 383 -15.42 15.61 36.74
C ASP A 383 -16.69 16.03 35.96
N GLU A 384 -17.86 15.53 36.39
CA GLU A 384 -19.16 15.83 35.78
C GLU A 384 -19.49 17.34 35.77
N ALA A 385 -18.95 18.11 36.73
CA ALA A 385 -19.19 19.56 36.78
C ALA A 385 -18.49 20.29 35.63
N SER A 386 -17.38 19.77 35.11
CA SER A 386 -16.75 20.29 33.89
C SER A 386 -17.66 20.14 32.66
N VAL A 387 -18.36 19.02 32.52
CA VAL A 387 -19.34 18.81 31.43
C VAL A 387 -20.50 19.79 31.55
N GLU A 388 -21.06 19.95 32.74
CA GLU A 388 -22.15 20.90 32.98
C GLU A 388 -21.70 22.35 32.74
N LYS A 389 -20.45 22.69 33.08
CA LYS A 389 -19.86 23.99 32.74
C LYS A 389 -19.76 24.19 31.22
N LEU A 390 -19.32 23.18 30.47
CA LEU A 390 -19.22 23.24 29.01
C LEU A 390 -20.58 23.39 28.33
N LYS A 391 -21.64 22.75 28.83
CA LYS A 391 -23.01 22.93 28.31
C LYS A 391 -23.53 24.37 28.44
N SER A 392 -22.93 25.17 29.30
CA SER A 392 -23.23 26.61 29.46
C SER A 392 -22.26 27.54 28.72
N ALA A 393 -21.37 26.98 27.89
CA ALA A 393 -20.36 27.72 27.17
C ALA A 393 -20.98 28.78 26.24
N ASN A 394 -20.39 29.97 26.21
CA ASN A 394 -20.87 31.11 25.42
C ASN A 394 -19.74 32.06 25.00
N CYS A 395 -18.54 31.54 24.69
CA CYS A 395 -17.40 32.40 24.39
C CYS A 395 -17.58 33.28 23.15
N SER A 396 -18.47 32.94 22.21
CA SER A 396 -18.79 33.79 21.06
C SER A 396 -19.37 35.15 21.46
N GLU A 397 -20.06 35.23 22.61
CA GLU A 397 -20.61 36.47 23.17
C GLU A 397 -19.61 37.26 24.03
N THR A 398 -18.47 36.65 24.36
CA THR A 398 -17.43 37.23 25.22
C THR A 398 -16.14 37.51 24.44
N ASN A 399 -15.14 38.14 25.06
CA ASN A 399 -13.83 38.26 24.42
C ASN A 399 -13.12 36.89 24.47
N PHE A 400 -12.75 36.34 23.31
CA PHE A 400 -12.02 35.08 23.18
C PHE A 400 -10.75 35.01 24.06
N GLN A 401 -10.10 36.16 24.31
CA GLN A 401 -8.93 36.28 25.19
C GLN A 401 -9.23 36.06 26.67
N THR A 402 -10.51 36.12 27.07
CA THR A 402 -10.99 35.93 28.44
C THR A 402 -11.89 34.70 28.58
N CYS A 403 -11.99 33.88 27.53
CA CYS A 403 -12.80 32.67 27.52
C CYS A 403 -12.29 31.66 28.56
N GLU A 404 -13.18 31.21 29.45
CA GLU A 404 -12.86 30.22 30.50
C GLU A 404 -13.30 28.79 30.15
N TYR A 405 -13.99 28.61 29.02
CA TYR A 405 -14.40 27.30 28.51
C TYR A 405 -13.32 26.75 27.57
N VAL A 406 -12.17 26.40 28.16
CA VAL A 406 -11.01 25.94 27.39
C VAL A 406 -11.10 24.43 27.17
N VAL A 407 -10.90 23.99 25.92
CA VAL A 407 -10.84 22.57 25.54
C VAL A 407 -9.49 22.29 24.87
N GLY A 408 -8.89 21.14 25.22
CA GLY A 408 -7.61 20.69 24.70
C GLY A 408 -7.76 19.73 23.54
N VAL A 409 -7.01 19.96 22.47
CA VAL A 409 -6.81 19.06 21.33
C VAL A 409 -5.32 18.85 21.13
N VAL A 410 -4.89 17.73 20.55
CA VAL A 410 -3.47 17.50 20.26
C VAL A 410 -2.98 18.51 19.23
N SER A 411 -3.67 18.64 18.10
CA SER A 411 -3.41 19.69 17.11
C SER A 411 -4.71 20.24 16.54
N ILE A 412 -4.70 21.50 16.13
CA ILE A 412 -5.86 22.10 15.46
C ILE A 412 -5.93 21.52 14.04
N ASP A 413 -7.13 21.13 13.63
CA ASP A 413 -7.42 20.49 12.33
C ASP A 413 -6.85 19.06 12.19
N SER A 414 -6.56 18.40 13.32
CA SER A 414 -6.20 16.98 13.38
C SER A 414 -7.40 16.09 13.74
N PHE A 415 -7.20 14.77 13.67
CA PHE A 415 -8.12 13.76 14.20
C PHE A 415 -8.60 14.04 15.64
N SER A 416 -7.71 14.55 16.50
CA SER A 416 -8.02 14.93 17.89
C SER A 416 -9.04 16.08 17.95
N HIS A 417 -8.89 17.04 17.05
CA HIS A 417 -9.84 18.15 16.92
C HIS A 417 -11.21 17.64 16.47
N LEU A 418 -11.25 16.75 15.47
CA LEU A 418 -12.49 16.14 14.99
C LEU A 418 -13.25 15.37 16.07
N LEU A 419 -12.56 14.54 16.85
CA LEU A 419 -13.18 13.79 17.95
C LEU A 419 -13.74 14.71 19.05
N ILE A 420 -13.03 15.79 19.37
CA ILE A 420 -13.52 16.81 20.33
C ILE A 420 -14.75 17.53 19.76
N LEU A 421 -14.75 17.89 18.48
CA LEU A 421 -15.91 18.49 17.83
C LEU A 421 -17.13 17.57 17.89
N ASP A 422 -16.94 16.25 17.76
CA ASP A 422 -18.02 15.26 17.86
C ASP A 422 -18.57 15.06 19.27
N TYR A 423 -17.69 15.09 20.25
CA TYR A 423 -18.17 15.11 21.62
C TYR A 423 -18.96 16.39 21.93
N LEU A 424 -18.45 17.58 21.60
CA LEU A 424 -19.16 18.86 21.84
C LEU A 424 -20.53 18.88 21.15
N SER A 425 -20.54 18.40 19.92
CA SER A 425 -21.71 18.05 19.14
C SER A 425 -22.75 17.24 19.91
N SER A 426 -22.34 16.11 20.49
CA SER A 426 -23.23 15.15 21.16
C SER A 426 -23.91 15.76 22.39
N ILE A 427 -23.28 16.77 23.00
CA ILE A 427 -23.81 17.53 24.14
C ILE A 427 -24.41 18.89 23.73
N ASN A 428 -24.59 19.15 22.43
CA ASN A 428 -25.16 20.38 21.87
C ASN A 428 -24.39 21.67 22.22
N VAL A 429 -23.06 21.59 22.35
CA VAL A 429 -22.18 22.75 22.55
C VAL A 429 -21.66 23.22 21.19
N ASN A 430 -21.80 24.52 20.91
CA ASN A 430 -21.26 25.11 19.69
C ASN A 430 -19.73 25.26 19.83
N PRO A 431 -18.92 24.77 18.87
CA PRO A 431 -17.46 24.95 18.90
C PRO A 431 -17.00 26.41 19.00
N ASN A 432 -17.78 27.36 18.49
CA ASN A 432 -17.48 28.80 18.59
C ASN A 432 -17.68 29.38 20.00
N ASP A 433 -18.30 28.62 20.90
CA ASP A 433 -18.56 29.01 22.29
C ASP A 433 -17.49 28.51 23.26
N VAL A 434 -16.45 27.83 22.77
CA VAL A 434 -15.30 27.36 23.55
C VAL A 434 -13.99 27.91 23.00
N LEU A 435 -12.94 27.89 23.81
CA LEU A 435 -11.57 28.20 23.41
C LEU A 435 -10.80 26.88 23.20
N ILE A 436 -10.58 26.52 21.95
CA ILE A 436 -9.79 25.34 21.58
C ILE A 436 -8.31 25.70 21.64
N LYS A 437 -7.49 24.87 22.30
CA LYS A 437 -6.03 25.02 22.35
C LYS A 437 -5.34 23.69 22.12
N THR A 438 -4.19 23.75 21.47
CA THR A 438 -3.21 22.67 21.40
C THR A 438 -2.70 22.34 22.80
N VAL A 439 -2.79 21.08 23.18
CA VAL A 439 -2.23 20.48 24.40
C VAL A 439 -1.57 19.19 23.98
N VAL A 440 -0.27 19.05 24.25
CA VAL A 440 0.48 17.83 23.92
C VAL A 440 -0.16 16.67 24.67
N ASN A 441 -0.31 15.52 24.00
CA ASN A 441 -0.95 14.30 24.50
C ASN A 441 -0.50 13.91 25.93
N THR A 442 0.80 14.06 26.20
CA THR A 442 1.43 13.75 27.50
C THR A 442 1.08 14.73 28.63
N GLU A 443 0.58 15.92 28.29
CA GLU A 443 0.26 16.99 29.25
C GLU A 443 -1.24 17.06 29.58
N THR A 444 -2.11 16.41 28.78
CA THR A 444 -3.58 16.45 28.89
C THR A 444 -4.07 16.15 30.31
N THR A 445 -3.56 15.10 30.96
CA THR A 445 -3.95 14.72 32.33
C THR A 445 -3.66 15.83 33.33
N SER A 446 -2.49 16.45 33.24
CA SER A 446 -2.08 17.54 34.13
C SER A 446 -2.85 18.85 33.86
N ALA A 447 -3.20 19.12 32.61
CA ALA A 447 -4.01 20.26 32.19
C ALA A 447 -5.46 20.13 32.70
N LEU A 448 -6.03 18.92 32.68
CA LEU A 448 -7.32 18.62 33.31
C LEU A 448 -7.25 18.79 34.84
N GLU A 449 -6.22 18.24 35.49
CA GLU A 449 -6.10 18.28 36.95
C GLU A 449 -5.94 19.72 37.47
N SER A 450 -5.15 20.55 36.77
CA SER A 450 -4.95 21.96 37.10
C SER A 450 -6.16 22.86 36.78
N GLY A 451 -7.06 22.39 35.90
CA GLY A 451 -8.20 23.15 35.40
C GLY A 451 -7.84 24.13 34.27
N ASP A 452 -6.67 23.98 33.67
CA ASP A 452 -6.25 24.76 32.49
C ASP A 452 -7.12 24.45 31.26
N ILE A 453 -7.64 23.22 31.20
CA ILE A 453 -8.68 22.78 30.25
C ILE A 453 -9.82 22.07 31.01
N LEU A 454 -11.04 22.17 30.49
CA LEU A 454 -12.23 21.48 31.03
C LEU A 454 -12.45 20.11 30.40
N LEU A 455 -11.94 19.92 29.20
CA LEU A 455 -12.08 18.77 28.33
C LEU A 455 -10.77 18.58 27.57
N GLY A 456 -10.32 17.35 27.40
CA GLY A 456 -9.15 17.06 26.57
C GLY A 456 -9.22 15.67 25.97
N HIS A 457 -8.61 15.50 24.80
CA HIS A 457 -8.39 14.20 24.17
C HIS A 457 -6.95 13.72 24.46
N THR A 458 -6.79 12.42 24.70
CA THR A 458 -5.51 11.72 24.77
C THR A 458 -5.73 10.22 24.56
N TRP A 459 -4.66 9.44 24.64
CA TRP A 459 -4.63 7.99 24.47
C TRP A 459 -3.95 7.25 25.62
N GLU A 460 -4.05 5.93 25.63
CA GLU A 460 -3.28 5.09 26.54
C GLU A 460 -1.75 5.25 26.36
N PRO A 461 -0.97 5.30 27.45
CA PRO A 461 -1.34 5.04 28.84
C PRO A 461 -1.88 6.26 29.62
N TYR A 462 -2.01 7.43 28.97
CA TYR A 462 -2.44 8.67 29.64
C TYR A 462 -3.93 8.65 30.01
N VAL A 463 -4.75 7.89 29.28
CA VAL A 463 -6.14 7.59 29.66
C VAL A 463 -6.17 6.85 31.00
N LYS A 464 -5.36 5.80 31.14
CA LYS A 464 -5.18 5.11 32.43
C LYS A 464 -4.67 6.03 33.53
N GLU A 465 -3.66 6.86 33.26
CA GLU A 465 -3.15 7.83 34.24
C GLU A 465 -4.25 8.78 34.73
N SER A 466 -5.06 9.30 33.80
CA SER A 466 -6.17 10.21 34.09
C SER A 466 -7.27 9.53 34.91
N THR A 467 -7.64 8.31 34.55
CA THR A 467 -8.67 7.54 35.28
C THR A 467 -8.20 7.07 36.66
N ASP A 468 -6.90 6.81 36.86
CA ASP A 468 -6.31 6.53 38.18
C ASP A 468 -6.43 7.76 39.12
N LEU A 469 -6.55 8.98 38.57
CA LEU A 469 -6.88 10.22 39.29
C LEU A 469 -8.39 10.45 39.47
N ASN A 470 -9.24 9.53 39.02
CA ASN A 470 -10.70 9.61 38.98
C ASN A 470 -11.27 10.63 37.98
N HIS A 471 -10.50 11.05 36.97
CA HIS A 471 -11.07 11.72 35.81
C HIS A 471 -12.03 10.79 35.06
N GLN A 472 -12.97 11.37 34.32
CA GLN A 472 -14.03 10.64 33.65
C GLN A 472 -13.81 10.61 32.15
N ILE A 473 -13.87 9.41 31.57
CA ILE A 473 -14.03 9.23 30.12
C ILE A 473 -15.47 9.61 29.77
N VAL A 474 -15.63 10.59 28.88
CA VAL A 474 -16.94 11.08 28.43
C VAL A 474 -17.26 10.71 27.00
N PHE A 475 -16.26 10.33 26.22
CA PHE A 475 -16.40 9.92 24.83
C PHE A 475 -15.21 9.07 24.39
N THR A 476 -15.44 8.15 23.47
CA THR A 476 -14.41 7.36 22.77
C THR A 476 -14.82 7.23 21.30
N PRO A 477 -13.89 6.90 20.39
CA PRO A 477 -14.24 6.60 19.00
C PRO A 477 -15.33 5.53 18.85
N ALA A 478 -15.39 4.53 19.74
CA ALA A 478 -16.47 3.53 19.74
C ALA A 478 -17.89 4.09 19.97
N MET A 479 -18.01 5.33 20.47
CA MET A 479 -19.28 6.05 20.64
C MET A 479 -19.59 7.02 19.49
N SER A 480 -18.67 7.14 18.53
CA SER A 480 -18.74 8.05 17.40
C SER A 480 -19.04 7.28 16.10
N ASP A 481 -19.61 7.98 15.12
CA ASP A 481 -19.63 7.52 13.73
C ASP A 481 -18.27 7.80 13.04
N TYR A 482 -17.41 8.61 13.66
CA TYR A 482 -16.02 8.87 13.25
C TYR A 482 -15.09 7.77 13.77
N SER A 483 -14.34 7.12 12.87
CA SER A 483 -13.32 6.14 13.25
C SER A 483 -11.92 6.74 13.10
N ILE A 484 -11.10 6.60 14.16
CA ILE A 484 -9.67 6.91 14.09
C ILE A 484 -8.96 5.70 13.49
N VAL A 485 -8.44 5.85 12.28
CA VAL A 485 -7.74 4.81 11.53
C VAL A 485 -6.27 5.20 11.43
N ASP A 486 -5.40 4.30 11.88
CA ASP A 486 -3.96 4.51 11.90
C ASP A 486 -3.27 3.78 10.75
N GLY A 487 -2.29 4.41 10.12
CA GLY A 487 -1.55 3.78 9.03
C GLY A 487 -0.11 4.24 8.86
N LEU A 488 0.63 3.47 8.07
CA LEU A 488 1.94 3.84 7.56
C LEU A 488 1.77 4.66 6.29
N ILE A 489 2.44 5.80 6.23
CA ILE A 489 2.34 6.77 5.15
C ILE A 489 3.73 7.03 4.57
N PHE A 490 3.81 7.12 3.25
CA PHE A 490 4.96 7.59 2.49
C PHE A 490 4.55 8.70 1.54
N GLU A 491 5.49 9.54 1.12
CA GLU A 491 5.24 10.43 -0.03
C GLU A 491 5.02 9.62 -1.30
N SER A 492 4.10 10.07 -2.18
CA SER A 492 3.76 9.34 -3.40
C SER A 492 5.00 9.10 -4.28
N ASP A 493 5.89 10.08 -4.38
CA ASP A 493 7.12 9.98 -5.17
C ASP A 493 8.11 8.98 -4.56
N PHE A 494 8.26 8.97 -3.22
CA PHE A 494 9.07 7.97 -2.54
C PHE A 494 8.50 6.58 -2.76
N MET A 495 7.19 6.39 -2.60
CA MET A 495 6.53 5.11 -2.81
C MET A 495 6.67 4.61 -4.25
N ILE A 496 6.53 5.47 -5.26
CA ILE A 496 6.72 5.09 -6.66
C ILE A 496 8.16 4.62 -6.91
N ASN A 497 9.14 5.36 -6.38
CA ASN A 497 10.56 5.05 -6.60
C ASN A 497 11.05 3.85 -5.78
N ASN A 498 10.45 3.59 -4.62
CA ASN A 498 10.84 2.54 -3.67
C ASN A 498 9.73 1.51 -3.46
N SER A 499 8.88 1.28 -4.46
CA SER A 499 7.62 0.53 -4.30
C SER A 499 7.81 -0.89 -3.78
N HIS A 500 8.93 -1.53 -4.13
CA HIS A 500 9.26 -2.88 -3.70
C HIS A 500 9.74 -2.92 -2.25
N ASP A 501 10.59 -1.99 -1.84
CA ASP A 501 11.02 -1.90 -0.44
C ASP A 501 9.84 -1.53 0.47
N VAL A 502 8.93 -0.67 0.01
CA VAL A 502 7.65 -0.41 0.70
C VAL A 502 6.81 -1.68 0.82
N ARG A 503 6.68 -2.50 -0.23
CA ARG A 503 5.97 -3.80 -0.16
C ARG A 503 6.63 -4.77 0.83
N LYS A 504 7.96 -4.89 0.82
CA LYS A 504 8.71 -5.71 1.79
C LYS A 504 8.51 -5.22 3.22
N ILE A 505 8.44 -3.90 3.43
CA ILE A 505 8.10 -3.30 4.73
C ILE A 505 6.71 -3.78 5.13
N VAL A 506 5.70 -3.62 4.28
CA VAL A 506 4.32 -4.07 4.56
C VAL A 506 4.26 -5.58 4.84
N LYS A 507 4.96 -6.40 4.06
CA LYS A 507 5.10 -7.85 4.31
C LYS A 507 5.69 -8.13 5.68
N SER A 508 6.76 -7.43 6.05
CA SER A 508 7.41 -7.57 7.36
C SER A 508 6.50 -7.17 8.52
N LEU A 509 5.67 -6.15 8.33
CA LEU A 509 4.69 -5.70 9.32
C LEU A 509 3.55 -6.70 9.49
N ASN A 510 3.08 -7.31 8.40
CA ASN A 510 2.08 -8.37 8.47
C ASN A 510 2.63 -9.64 9.16
N GLN A 511 3.89 -10.04 8.90
CA GLN A 511 4.55 -11.10 9.66
C GLN A 511 4.68 -10.77 11.15
N ALA A 512 4.90 -9.49 11.48
CA ALA A 512 4.92 -9.04 12.87
C ALA A 512 3.54 -9.11 13.52
N LEU A 513 2.46 -8.78 12.81
CA LEU A 513 1.09 -8.98 13.30
C LEU A 513 0.79 -10.46 13.55
N ASP A 514 1.13 -11.34 12.60
CA ASP A 514 0.97 -12.78 12.76
C ASP A 514 1.76 -13.28 14.00
N PHE A 515 2.97 -12.76 14.20
CA PHE A 515 3.77 -13.09 15.38
C PHE A 515 3.13 -12.61 16.69
N VAL A 516 2.52 -11.42 16.71
CA VAL A 516 1.77 -10.91 17.88
C VAL A 516 0.60 -11.83 18.22
N ASP A 517 -0.14 -12.29 17.21
CA ASP A 517 -1.28 -13.19 17.41
C ASP A 517 -0.86 -14.58 17.89
N GLU A 518 0.21 -15.13 17.33
CA GLU A 518 0.72 -16.46 17.68
C GLU A 518 1.51 -16.48 19.00
N ASN A 519 2.21 -15.39 19.33
CA ASN A 519 3.16 -15.29 20.45
C ASN A 519 2.96 -14.01 21.29
N PRO A 520 1.75 -13.73 21.80
CA PRO A 520 1.40 -12.42 22.37
C PRO A 520 2.27 -12.03 23.56
N GLN A 521 2.62 -12.99 24.42
CA GLN A 521 3.47 -12.70 25.58
C GLN A 521 4.86 -12.21 25.16
N GLU A 522 5.52 -12.90 24.22
CA GLU A 522 6.85 -12.50 23.74
C GLU A 522 6.77 -11.17 22.99
N ALA A 523 5.73 -10.98 22.18
CA ALA A 523 5.52 -9.74 21.45
C ALA A 523 5.36 -8.53 22.38
N PHE A 524 4.52 -8.61 23.43
CA PHE A 524 4.37 -7.52 24.40
C PHE A 524 5.64 -7.28 25.23
N GLU A 525 6.44 -8.32 25.51
CA GLU A 525 7.75 -8.17 26.15
C GLU A 525 8.73 -7.40 25.24
N ILE A 526 8.72 -7.67 23.93
CA ILE A 526 9.50 -6.92 22.93
C ILE A 526 9.03 -5.46 22.89
N MET A 527 7.74 -5.21 22.68
CA MET A 527 7.19 -3.85 22.64
C MET A 527 7.52 -3.05 23.91
N SER A 528 7.41 -3.70 25.07
CA SER A 528 7.74 -3.11 26.38
C SER A 528 9.20 -2.69 26.51
N LYS A 529 10.13 -3.48 25.97
CA LYS A 529 11.59 -3.18 25.99
C LYS A 529 11.90 -1.86 25.29
N TYR A 530 11.22 -1.56 24.18
CA TYR A 530 11.46 -0.36 23.37
C TYR A 530 10.69 0.86 23.88
N SER A 531 9.40 0.70 24.18
CA SER A 531 8.52 1.80 24.61
C SER A 531 8.66 2.18 26.08
N LYS A 532 9.16 1.24 26.92
CA LYS A 532 9.17 1.32 28.39
C LYS A 532 7.78 1.31 29.03
N VAL A 533 6.73 0.98 28.28
CA VAL A 533 5.38 0.70 28.80
C VAL A 533 5.34 -0.75 29.31
N PRO A 534 4.76 -1.04 30.48
CA PRO A 534 4.65 -2.42 30.96
C PRO A 534 3.89 -3.33 29.98
N ALA A 535 4.37 -4.57 29.78
CA ALA A 535 3.75 -5.53 28.85
C ALA A 535 2.28 -5.85 29.18
N ASP A 536 1.90 -5.87 30.46
CA ASP A 536 0.51 -6.08 30.88
C ASP A 536 -0.41 -4.93 30.47
N ASP A 537 0.11 -3.69 30.48
CA ASP A 537 -0.66 -2.51 30.05
C ASP A 537 -0.81 -2.51 28.52
N LEU A 538 0.24 -2.89 27.78
CA LEU A 538 0.17 -3.07 26.32
C LEU A 538 -0.85 -4.15 25.93
N ARG A 539 -0.91 -5.26 26.66
CA ARG A 539 -1.91 -6.30 26.42
C ARG A 539 -3.34 -5.77 26.60
N ILE A 540 -3.58 -4.96 27.64
CA ILE A 540 -4.89 -4.33 27.88
C ILE A 540 -5.21 -3.35 26.75
N PHE A 541 -4.23 -2.53 26.34
CA PHE A 541 -4.39 -1.61 25.22
C PHE A 541 -4.77 -2.33 23.92
N TYR A 542 -4.17 -3.48 23.59
CA TYR A 542 -4.52 -4.23 22.39
C TYR A 542 -5.98 -4.74 22.38
N GLU A 543 -6.65 -4.83 23.53
CA GLU A 543 -8.09 -5.12 23.61
C GLU A 543 -8.97 -3.89 23.22
N SER A 544 -8.38 -2.69 23.19
CA SER A 544 -9.06 -1.39 22.94
C SER A 544 -8.95 -0.89 21.50
N ILE A 545 -8.27 -1.64 20.63
CA ILE A 545 -8.10 -1.35 19.20
C ILE A 545 -8.57 -2.55 18.37
N LYS A 546 -8.91 -2.31 17.10
CA LYS A 546 -9.13 -3.36 16.10
C LYS A 546 -7.94 -3.43 15.16
N ILE A 547 -7.27 -4.59 15.10
CA ILE A 547 -6.32 -4.89 14.03
C ILE A 547 -7.12 -5.37 12.80
N PRO A 548 -7.04 -4.69 11.65
CA PRO A 548 -7.71 -5.15 10.43
C PRO A 548 -7.05 -6.42 9.90
N THR A 549 -7.86 -7.34 9.38
CA THR A 549 -7.36 -8.49 8.61
C THR A 549 -6.70 -8.03 7.31
N SER A 550 -5.84 -8.85 6.68
CA SER A 550 -5.22 -8.51 5.38
C SER A 550 -6.26 -8.17 4.31
N ARG A 551 -7.42 -8.82 4.34
CA ARG A 551 -8.56 -8.51 3.46
C ARG A 551 -9.13 -7.12 3.76
N GLU A 552 -9.40 -6.81 5.04
CA GLU A 552 -9.90 -5.48 5.43
C GLU A 552 -8.88 -4.36 5.15
N GLN A 553 -7.58 -4.64 5.29
CA GLN A 553 -6.50 -3.74 4.90
C GLN A 553 -6.57 -3.45 3.40
N MET A 554 -6.63 -4.48 2.55
CA MET A 554 -6.77 -4.27 1.10
C MET A 554 -8.06 -3.54 0.75
N GLU A 555 -9.21 -3.93 1.29
CA GLU A 555 -10.50 -3.25 1.06
C GLU A 555 -10.44 -1.75 1.47
N SER A 556 -9.70 -1.43 2.54
CA SER A 556 -9.48 -0.06 3.00
C SER A 556 -8.57 0.77 2.07
N LEU A 557 -7.60 0.12 1.40
CA LEU A 557 -6.63 0.75 0.51
C LEU A 557 -7.11 0.80 -0.96
N GLU A 558 -7.82 -0.23 -1.44
CA GLU A 558 -8.30 -0.36 -2.82
C GLU A 558 -9.30 0.72 -3.20
N ALA A 559 -10.16 1.09 -2.26
CA ALA A 559 -11.13 2.12 -2.50
C ALA A 559 -10.60 3.52 -2.18
N SER A 560 -9.31 3.77 -2.44
CA SER A 560 -8.70 5.11 -2.49
C SER A 560 -9.19 5.96 -3.69
N GLU A 561 -10.51 6.14 -3.82
CA GLU A 561 -11.18 7.45 -3.95
C GLU A 561 -12.52 7.51 -3.19
N ASN A 562 -13.07 6.38 -2.68
CA ASN A 562 -14.39 6.30 -2.03
C ASN A 562 -14.51 5.48 -0.72
N SER A 563 -13.55 4.65 -0.29
CA SER A 563 -13.68 3.87 0.95
C SER A 563 -13.08 4.61 2.12
N LEU A 564 -13.63 4.29 3.29
CA LEU A 564 -13.27 4.65 4.66
C LEU A 564 -12.26 5.78 4.86
N ALA A 565 -11.05 5.77 4.30
CA ALA A 565 -10.23 6.97 4.22
C ALA A 565 -11.01 8.12 3.56
N ILE A 566 -11.44 8.07 2.29
CA ILE A 566 -12.15 9.20 1.65
C ILE A 566 -13.62 9.32 2.07
N ALA A 567 -14.31 8.22 2.40
CA ALA A 567 -15.62 8.32 3.04
C ALA A 567 -15.52 9.03 4.41
N HIS A 568 -14.47 8.76 5.21
CA HIS A 568 -14.17 9.58 6.39
C HIS A 568 -13.65 10.96 5.99
N LEU A 569 -12.88 11.17 4.93
CA LEU A 569 -12.41 12.52 4.57
C LEU A 569 -13.58 13.43 4.11
N LEU A 570 -14.55 12.89 3.37
CA LEU A 570 -15.79 13.57 2.99
C LEU A 570 -16.74 13.69 4.17
N TYR A 571 -16.83 12.68 5.04
CA TYR A 571 -17.61 12.75 6.27
C TYR A 571 -17.00 13.74 7.25
N ASP A 572 -15.68 13.77 7.44
CA ASP A 572 -14.88 14.66 8.28
C ASP A 572 -14.94 16.09 7.77
N GLU A 573 -14.87 16.32 6.45
CA GLU A 573 -15.06 17.65 5.88
C GLU A 573 -16.51 18.11 5.96
N GLN A 574 -17.50 17.24 5.66
CA GLN A 574 -18.92 17.58 5.82
C GLN A 574 -19.27 17.79 7.31
N PHE A 575 -18.70 17.00 8.20
CA PHE A 575 -18.83 17.06 9.64
C PHE A 575 -18.17 18.34 10.19
N TYR A 576 -16.94 18.65 9.77
CA TYR A 576 -16.25 19.89 10.10
C TYR A 576 -17.02 21.09 9.52
N PHE A 577 -17.53 21.01 8.30
CA PHE A 577 -18.33 22.05 7.63
C PHE A 577 -19.68 22.31 8.31
N GLU A 578 -20.45 21.27 8.63
CA GLU A 578 -21.75 21.37 9.33
C GLU A 578 -21.59 21.93 10.75
N ARG A 579 -20.45 21.66 11.41
CA ARG A 579 -20.21 22.07 12.81
C ARG A 579 -19.51 23.43 12.94
N THR A 580 -18.64 23.82 12.00
CA THR A 580 -17.84 25.06 12.09
C THR A 580 -18.38 26.21 11.24
N HIS A 581 -19.22 25.95 10.22
CA HIS A 581 -19.78 26.96 9.29
C HIS A 581 -18.72 27.80 8.52
N ASP A 582 -17.47 27.34 8.37
CA ASP A 582 -16.44 28.05 7.59
C ASP A 582 -16.42 27.61 6.11
N TYR A 583 -17.06 28.41 5.25
CA TYR A 583 -17.17 28.17 3.81
C TYR A 583 -15.88 28.44 3.02
N THR A 584 -14.84 29.01 3.64
CA THR A 584 -13.63 29.47 2.93
C THR A 584 -12.72 28.32 2.54
N LYS A 585 -12.60 27.31 3.41
CA LYS A 585 -11.77 26.11 3.19
C LYS A 585 -12.38 25.17 2.15
N LEU A 586 -13.70 24.95 2.18
CA LEU A 586 -14.42 24.17 1.15
C LEU A 586 -14.21 24.75 -0.26
N ILE A 587 -14.22 26.08 -0.40
CA ILE A 587 -13.98 26.74 -1.69
C ILE A 587 -12.51 26.60 -2.13
N GLN A 588 -11.55 26.61 -1.21
CA GLN A 588 -10.15 26.36 -1.56
C GLN A 588 -9.92 24.91 -1.98
N PHE A 589 -10.46 23.94 -1.23
CA PHE A 589 -10.35 22.50 -1.52
C PHE A 589 -11.02 22.11 -2.84
N VAL A 590 -12.25 22.57 -3.09
CA VAL A 590 -12.95 22.34 -4.38
C VAL A 590 -12.19 22.97 -5.54
N ASN A 591 -11.51 24.10 -5.35
CA ASN A 591 -10.72 24.71 -6.42
C ASN A 591 -9.32 24.08 -6.60
N TYR A 592 -8.74 23.48 -5.56
CA TYR A 592 -7.39 22.90 -5.60
C TYR A 592 -7.40 21.44 -6.08
N ASN A 593 -8.32 20.61 -5.57
CA ASN A 593 -8.38 19.19 -5.92
C ASN A 593 -9.04 18.92 -7.29
N PHE A 594 -10.07 19.69 -7.68
CA PHE A 594 -10.60 19.61 -9.05
C PHE A 594 -9.75 20.36 -10.08
N GLY A 595 -8.85 21.25 -9.62
CA GLY A 595 -7.94 22.00 -10.48
C GLY A 595 -6.67 21.23 -10.87
N ALA A 596 -6.20 20.33 -9.99
CA ALA A 596 -5.02 19.50 -10.21
C ALA A 596 -5.30 18.12 -10.84
N LEU A 597 -6.57 17.70 -10.89
CA LEU A 597 -7.09 16.56 -11.67
C LEU A 597 -7.37 16.90 -13.16
N LYS A 598 -6.86 18.04 -13.64
CA LYS A 598 -6.98 18.52 -15.02
C LYS A 598 -5.61 18.69 -15.63
#